data_AF-A0A962BUC2-F1
#
_entry.id   AF-A0A962BUC2-F1
#
_cell.length_a   1.000
_cell.length_b   1.000
_cell.length_c   1.000
_cell.angle_alpha   90.00
_cell.angle_beta   90.00
_cell.angle_gamma   90.00
#
_symmetry.space_group_name_H-M   'P 1'
#
loop_
_entity.id
_entity.type
_entity.pdbx_description
1 polymer ?
#
loop_
_entity_poly.entity_id
_entity_poly.type
_entity_poly.pdbx_seq_one_letter_code
_entity_poly.pdbx_strand_id
1 'polypeptide(L)'
;MIDLDDWLTINEVDNGPFFAEPIFQRKYAQSAPDFPHHVVAFLRREDGAFVAASYLHFTLHEGVVLVGGGATDGRAFAQVPAAVGDAVRASGGLLLRTLRFGFSKYADRCEAFFGHCGDPRAFEVDMQAGFQPTRVEHLLAYWHRLLPEERREALIDRVAAIGPF
;
A
#
# COMPACT_ATOMS: atom_id res chain seq x y z
N MET A 1 -1.08 24.38 -12.91
CA MET A 1 -0.79 23.01 -12.45
C MET A 1 -1.32 22.93 -11.04
N ILE A 2 -2.16 21.95 -10.71
CA ILE A 2 -2.62 21.77 -9.33
C ILE A 2 -1.47 21.20 -8.51
N ASP A 3 -1.22 21.76 -7.32
CA ASP A 3 -0.27 21.17 -6.39
C ASP A 3 -0.98 20.01 -5.67
N LEU A 4 -0.45 18.79 -5.80
CA LEU A 4 -1.12 17.62 -5.22
C LEU A 4 -1.01 17.60 -3.70
N ASP A 5 0.00 18.26 -3.11
CA ASP A 5 0.21 18.29 -1.66
C ASP A 5 -0.91 19.05 -0.92
N ASP A 6 -1.63 19.94 -1.62
CA ASP A 6 -2.82 20.62 -1.09
C ASP A 6 -4.06 19.69 -1.02
N TRP A 7 -4.08 18.63 -1.83
CA TRP A 7 -5.26 17.79 -2.08
C TRP A 7 -5.11 16.34 -1.63
N LEU A 8 -3.88 15.88 -1.39
CA LEU A 8 -3.58 14.50 -1.01
C LEU A 8 -2.73 14.51 0.24
N THR A 9 -3.17 13.77 1.25
CA THR A 9 -2.33 13.44 2.41
C THR A 9 -2.32 11.93 2.62
N ILE A 10 -1.18 11.39 3.03
CA ILE A 10 -1.00 9.97 3.32
C ILE A 10 -0.45 9.88 4.73
N ASN A 11 -1.13 9.12 5.60
CA ASN A 11 -0.73 8.98 6.98
C ASN A 11 -0.95 7.56 7.48
N GLU A 12 -0.20 7.21 8.54
CA GLU A 12 -0.61 6.11 9.39
C GLU A 12 -1.73 6.58 10.32
N VAL A 13 -2.74 5.75 10.52
CA VAL A 13 -3.87 6.03 11.42
C VAL A 13 -4.04 4.89 12.43
N ASP A 14 -4.48 5.22 13.64
CA ASP A 14 -4.67 4.22 14.70
C ASP A 14 -5.90 3.34 14.46
N ASN A 15 -6.99 3.93 13.95
CA ASN A 15 -8.23 3.22 13.63
C ASN A 15 -8.39 3.07 12.12
N GLY A 16 -7.64 2.13 11.54
CA GLY A 16 -7.72 1.80 10.11
C GLY A 16 -9.10 1.34 9.65
N PRO A 17 -9.77 0.40 10.36
CA PRO A 17 -11.09 -0.08 9.98
C PRO A 17 -12.12 1.02 9.78
N PHE A 18 -12.11 2.06 10.63
CA PHE A 18 -13.01 3.21 10.48
C PHE A 18 -12.96 3.84 9.08
N PHE A 19 -11.79 3.89 8.45
CA PHE A 19 -11.61 4.46 7.11
C PHE A 19 -11.69 3.42 5.99
N ALA A 20 -11.25 2.19 6.26
CA ALA A 20 -11.05 1.16 5.23
C ALA A 20 -12.26 0.24 5.04
N GLU A 21 -13.09 0.04 6.07
CA GLU A 21 -14.21 -0.91 6.05
C GLU A 21 -15.13 -0.72 4.83
N PRO A 22 -15.56 0.52 4.47
CA PRO A 22 -16.42 0.72 3.31
C PRO A 22 -15.76 0.35 1.97
N ILE A 23 -14.42 0.41 1.90
CA ILE A 23 -13.64 0.04 0.71
C ILE A 23 -13.56 -1.49 0.62
N PHE A 24 -13.23 -2.14 1.74
CA PHE A 24 -13.05 -3.59 1.84
C PHE A 24 -14.36 -4.34 1.61
N GLN A 25 -15.45 -3.92 2.26
CA GLN A 25 -16.76 -4.53 2.07
C GLN A 25 -17.20 -4.48 0.60
N ARG A 26 -16.94 -3.39 -0.10
CA ARG A 26 -17.28 -3.27 -1.52
C ARG A 26 -16.40 -4.12 -2.42
N LYS A 27 -15.08 -4.10 -2.21
CA LYS A 27 -14.10 -4.72 -3.11
C LYS A 27 -13.96 -6.22 -2.90
N TYR A 28 -14.02 -6.65 -1.64
CA TYR A 28 -13.64 -7.99 -1.23
C TYR A 28 -14.76 -8.72 -0.48
N ALA A 29 -15.85 -8.01 -0.09
CA ALA A 29 -16.88 -8.55 0.79
C ALA A 29 -16.28 -9.13 2.09
N GLN A 30 -15.27 -8.44 2.63
CA GLN A 30 -14.51 -8.81 3.81
C GLN A 30 -14.35 -7.60 4.73
N SER A 31 -14.05 -7.86 6.00
CA SER A 31 -13.66 -6.83 6.96
C SER A 31 -12.27 -6.29 6.66
N ALA A 32 -12.05 -5.02 6.97
CA ALA A 32 -10.71 -4.45 6.97
C ALA A 32 -9.85 -5.08 8.08
N PRO A 33 -8.52 -5.15 7.91
CA PRO A 33 -7.62 -5.59 8.97
C PRO A 33 -7.80 -4.73 10.23
N ASP A 34 -7.97 -5.38 11.39
CA ASP A 34 -8.17 -4.74 12.70
C ASP A 34 -6.99 -5.02 13.64
N PHE A 35 -5.79 -4.66 13.18
CA PHE A 35 -4.56 -4.73 13.95
C PHE A 35 -3.56 -3.68 13.40
N PRO A 36 -2.60 -3.20 14.22
CA PRO A 36 -1.88 -1.95 13.98
C PRO A 36 -1.20 -1.79 12.60
N HIS A 37 -0.82 -0.55 12.28
CA HIS A 37 -0.07 -0.12 11.08
C HIS A 37 -0.90 0.03 9.80
N HIS A 38 -1.92 0.87 9.90
CA HIS A 38 -2.81 1.22 8.79
C HIS A 38 -2.32 2.48 8.08
N VAL A 39 -1.93 2.36 6.80
CA VAL A 39 -1.57 3.53 5.98
C VAL A 39 -2.72 3.88 5.06
N VAL A 40 -3.21 5.11 5.16
CA VAL A 40 -4.37 5.61 4.40
C VAL A 40 -4.01 6.86 3.63
N ALA A 41 -4.34 6.85 2.34
CA ALA A 41 -4.33 8.06 1.52
C ALA A 41 -5.71 8.71 1.54
N PHE A 42 -5.75 9.99 1.87
CA PHE A 42 -6.94 10.82 1.91
C PHE A 42 -6.89 11.89 0.84
N LEU A 43 -7.99 12.05 0.12
CA LEU A 43 -8.22 13.20 -0.74
C LEU A 43 -8.96 14.28 0.05
N ARG A 44 -8.46 15.50 0.00
CA ARG A 44 -9.10 16.69 0.56
C ARG A 44 -10.18 17.18 -0.40
N ARG A 45 -11.35 17.52 0.12
CA ARG A 45 -12.47 18.11 -0.60
C ARG A 45 -12.38 19.64 -0.55
N GLU A 46 -13.12 20.32 -1.42
CA GLU A 46 -13.18 21.80 -1.44
C GLU A 46 -13.69 22.40 -0.12
N ASP A 47 -14.56 21.69 0.60
CA ASP A 47 -15.04 22.08 1.93
C ASP A 47 -14.03 21.79 3.06
N GLY A 48 -12.85 21.29 2.73
CA GLY A 48 -11.79 20.96 3.66
C GLY A 48 -11.91 19.59 4.33
N ALA A 49 -13.00 18.84 4.11
CA ALA A 49 -13.15 17.49 4.62
C ALA A 49 -12.24 16.50 3.88
N PHE A 50 -11.93 15.37 4.50
CA PHE A 50 -11.11 14.33 3.92
C PHE A 50 -11.93 13.08 3.61
N VAL A 51 -11.63 12.43 2.49
CA VAL A 51 -12.20 11.14 2.10
C VAL A 51 -11.08 10.12 1.88
N ALA A 52 -11.19 8.95 2.52
CA ALA A 52 -10.26 7.85 2.32
C ALA A 52 -10.36 7.33 0.89
N ALA A 53 -9.22 7.23 0.22
CA ALA A 53 -9.14 6.91 -1.21
C ALA A 53 -8.17 5.76 -1.52
N SER A 54 -7.25 5.43 -0.62
CA SER A 54 -6.43 4.22 -0.69
C SER A 54 -6.03 3.76 0.71
N TYR A 55 -5.85 2.46 0.87
CA TYR A 55 -5.45 1.81 2.11
C TYR A 55 -4.40 0.74 1.83
N LEU A 56 -3.43 0.62 2.74
CA LEU A 56 -2.50 -0.49 2.86
C LEU A 56 -2.30 -0.85 4.33
N HIS A 57 -2.04 -2.12 4.58
CA HIS A 57 -1.65 -2.64 5.88
C HIS A 57 -0.17 -3.04 5.87
N PHE A 58 0.56 -2.69 6.93
CA PHE A 58 1.99 -3.01 7.10
C PHE A 58 2.23 -3.85 8.36
N THR A 59 2.31 -5.16 8.21
CA THR A 59 2.57 -6.07 9.33
C THR A 59 4.06 -6.25 9.57
N LEU A 60 4.56 -5.85 10.74
CA LEU A 60 5.94 -6.13 11.13
C LEU A 60 6.07 -7.58 11.55
N HIS A 61 7.00 -8.30 10.92
CA HIS A 61 7.15 -9.74 11.14
C HIS A 61 8.63 -10.12 11.07
N GLU A 62 9.23 -10.52 12.19
CA GLU A 62 10.56 -11.13 12.26
C GLU A 62 11.68 -10.46 11.41
N GLY A 63 11.72 -9.12 11.40
CA GLY A 63 12.72 -8.35 10.66
C GLY A 63 12.34 -8.01 9.21
N VAL A 64 11.14 -8.40 8.74
CA VAL A 64 10.53 -7.94 7.49
C VAL A 64 9.25 -7.17 7.76
N VAL A 65 8.72 -6.52 6.72
CA VAL A 65 7.34 -6.02 6.72
C VAL A 65 6.52 -6.72 5.65
N LEU A 66 5.39 -7.28 6.02
CA LEU A 66 4.40 -7.82 5.11
C LEU A 66 3.42 -6.70 4.74
N VAL A 67 3.23 -6.48 3.45
CA VAL A 67 2.39 -5.43 2.89
C VAL A 67 1.15 -6.08 2.30
N GLY A 68 0.01 -5.84 2.95
CA GLY A 68 -1.26 -6.50 2.63
C GLY A 68 -2.42 -5.52 2.53
N GLY A 69 -3.60 -6.06 2.20
CA GLY A 69 -4.85 -5.31 2.18
C GLY A 69 -4.91 -4.14 1.19
N GLY A 70 -4.07 -4.13 0.16
CA GLY A 70 -3.98 -3.03 -0.80
C GLY A 70 -5.30 -2.71 -1.49
N ALA A 71 -5.89 -1.57 -1.16
CA ALA A 71 -7.18 -1.15 -1.67
C ALA A 71 -7.18 0.33 -2.13
N THR A 72 -8.05 0.62 -3.09
CA THR A 72 -8.26 1.97 -3.66
C THR A 72 -9.74 2.22 -3.91
N ASP A 73 -10.24 3.40 -3.61
CA ASP A 73 -11.63 3.78 -3.86
C ASP A 73 -11.74 4.86 -4.94
N GLY A 74 -12.02 4.44 -6.17
CA GLY A 74 -12.25 5.36 -7.29
C GLY A 74 -13.41 6.35 -7.07
N ARG A 75 -14.37 6.06 -6.18
CA ARG A 75 -15.48 6.97 -5.88
C ARG A 75 -15.04 8.23 -5.14
N ALA A 76 -13.90 8.19 -4.45
CA ALA A 76 -13.34 9.36 -3.78
C ALA A 76 -13.03 10.49 -4.78
N PHE A 77 -12.69 10.16 -6.02
CA PHE A 77 -12.42 11.15 -7.07
C PHE A 77 -13.66 11.93 -7.53
N ALA A 78 -14.87 11.43 -7.26
CA ALA A 78 -16.10 12.18 -7.55
C ALA A 78 -16.33 13.33 -6.56
N GLN A 79 -15.55 13.40 -5.47
CA GLN A 79 -15.69 14.41 -4.41
C GLN A 79 -14.62 15.51 -4.49
N VAL A 80 -13.77 15.48 -5.51
CA VAL A 80 -12.68 16.45 -5.71
C VAL A 80 -12.66 16.95 -7.15
N PRO A 81 -12.03 18.10 -7.44
CA PRO A 81 -11.88 18.58 -8.82
C PRO A 81 -11.21 17.54 -9.72
N ALA A 82 -11.67 17.44 -10.97
CA ALA A 82 -11.15 16.47 -11.95
C ALA A 82 -9.61 16.57 -12.13
N ALA A 83 -9.08 17.79 -12.02
CA ALA A 83 -7.63 18.05 -12.09
C ALA A 83 -6.82 17.31 -11.00
N VAL A 84 -7.40 17.05 -9.82
CA VAL A 84 -6.78 16.23 -8.78
C VAL A 84 -6.61 14.79 -9.27
N GLY A 85 -7.64 14.24 -9.91
CA GLY A 85 -7.59 12.90 -10.50
C GLY A 85 -6.49 12.77 -11.56
N ASP A 86 -6.35 13.79 -12.41
CA ASP A 86 -5.31 13.81 -13.45
C ASP A 86 -3.91 13.94 -12.85
N ALA A 87 -3.73 14.78 -11.83
CA ALA A 87 -2.46 14.88 -11.11
C ALA A 87 -2.08 13.57 -10.40
N VAL A 88 -3.05 12.89 -9.77
CA VAL A 88 -2.81 11.59 -9.16
C VAL A 88 -2.43 10.54 -10.21
N ARG A 89 -3.14 10.46 -11.34
CA ARG A 89 -2.80 9.54 -12.44
C ARG A 89 -1.41 9.82 -13.01
N ALA A 90 -1.08 11.09 -13.28
CA ALA A 90 0.23 11.49 -13.79
C ALA A 90 1.38 11.11 -12.85
N SER A 91 1.09 10.94 -11.56
CA SER A 91 2.07 10.49 -10.56
C SER A 91 2.11 8.99 -10.30
N GLY A 92 1.39 8.18 -11.07
CA GLY A 92 1.33 6.72 -10.93
C GLY A 92 0.24 6.18 -10.02
N GLY A 93 -0.70 7.03 -9.60
CA GLY A 93 -1.89 6.62 -8.83
C GLY A 93 -1.71 6.60 -7.31
N LEU A 94 -2.83 6.40 -6.59
CA LEU A 94 -2.82 6.43 -5.13
C LEU A 94 -2.05 5.27 -4.52
N LEU A 95 -2.24 4.04 -5.01
CA LEU A 95 -1.62 2.85 -4.43
C LEU A 95 -0.09 2.94 -4.44
N LEU A 96 0.49 3.40 -5.56
CA LEU A 96 1.93 3.63 -5.66
C LEU A 96 2.46 4.61 -4.61
N ARG A 97 1.73 5.71 -4.38
CA ARG A 97 2.10 6.71 -3.37
C ARG A 97 1.96 6.17 -1.95
N THR A 98 0.88 5.42 -1.68
CA THR A 98 0.66 4.77 -0.38
C THR A 98 1.78 3.75 -0.08
N LEU A 99 2.18 2.95 -1.08
CA LEU A 99 3.32 2.03 -0.97
C LEU A 99 4.61 2.78 -0.61
N ARG A 100 4.97 3.80 -1.39
CA ARG A 100 6.21 4.57 -1.18
C ARG A 100 6.24 5.29 0.17
N PHE A 101 5.09 5.80 0.62
CA PHE A 101 4.97 6.37 1.97
C PHE A 101 5.28 5.30 3.02
N GLY A 102 4.63 4.13 2.94
CA GLY A 102 4.85 3.05 3.89
C GLY A 102 6.30 2.53 3.86
N PHE A 103 6.89 2.35 2.67
CA PHE A 103 8.29 1.98 2.54
C PHE A 103 9.21 2.95 3.25
N SER A 104 9.04 4.25 3.02
CA SER A 104 9.83 5.29 3.68
C SER A 104 9.65 5.25 5.19
N LYS A 105 8.41 5.07 5.65
CA LYS A 105 8.05 5.06 7.08
C LYS A 105 8.61 3.87 7.84
N TYR A 106 8.67 2.69 7.22
CA TYR A 106 9.09 1.45 7.88
C TYR A 106 10.50 0.99 7.48
N ALA A 107 11.23 1.72 6.62
CA ALA A 107 12.54 1.34 6.10
C ALA A 107 13.56 0.98 7.19
N ASP A 108 13.52 1.67 8.33
CA ASP A 108 14.44 1.45 9.46
C ASP A 108 14.02 0.31 10.40
N ARG A 109 12.88 -0.33 10.14
CA ARG A 109 12.32 -1.39 10.97
C ARG A 109 12.36 -2.77 10.31
N CYS A 110 12.91 -2.85 9.09
CA CYS A 110 13.01 -4.10 8.36
C CYS A 110 14.23 -4.19 7.44
N GLU A 111 14.55 -5.42 7.06
CA GLU A 111 15.51 -5.78 6.02
C GLU A 111 14.90 -5.66 4.62
N ALA A 112 13.61 -5.97 4.48
CA ALA A 112 12.87 -5.98 3.23
C ALA A 112 11.36 -5.88 3.46
N PHE A 113 10.63 -5.55 2.39
CA PHE A 113 9.18 -5.60 2.34
C PHE A 113 8.73 -6.78 1.47
N PHE A 114 7.64 -7.42 1.85
CA PHE A 114 7.03 -8.51 1.08
C PHE A 114 5.58 -8.20 0.78
N GLY A 115 5.13 -8.56 -0.42
CA GLY A 115 3.73 -8.45 -0.84
C GLY A 115 3.27 -9.78 -1.43
N HIS A 116 1.98 -10.10 -1.29
CA HIS A 116 1.36 -11.24 -1.96
C HIS A 116 0.32 -10.74 -2.97
N CYS A 117 0.63 -10.81 -4.26
CA CYS A 117 -0.19 -10.21 -5.30
C CYS A 117 -0.61 -11.22 -6.38
N GLY A 118 -1.92 -11.54 -6.39
CA GLY A 118 -2.55 -12.32 -7.47
C GLY A 118 -3.38 -11.47 -8.46
N ASP A 119 -3.54 -10.17 -8.21
CA ASP A 119 -4.28 -9.27 -9.11
C ASP A 119 -3.32 -8.62 -10.13
N PRO A 120 -3.55 -8.79 -11.46
CA PRO A 120 -2.63 -8.25 -12.47
C PRO A 120 -2.48 -6.73 -12.45
N ARG A 121 -3.50 -5.97 -12.04
CA ARG A 121 -3.43 -4.50 -11.99
C ARG A 121 -2.64 -4.03 -10.78
N ALA A 122 -2.81 -4.68 -9.64
CA ALA A 122 -1.98 -4.43 -8.46
C ALA A 122 -0.52 -4.78 -8.74
N PHE A 123 -0.27 -5.88 -9.46
CA PHE A 123 1.08 -6.31 -9.82
C PHE A 123 1.86 -5.24 -10.60
N GLU A 124 1.24 -4.60 -11.60
CA GLU A 124 1.88 -3.50 -12.35
C GLU A 124 2.28 -2.33 -11.45
N VAL A 125 1.47 -2.02 -10.44
CA VAL A 125 1.76 -0.96 -9.47
C VAL A 125 2.87 -1.38 -8.51
N ASP A 126 2.86 -2.64 -8.06
CA ASP A 126 3.88 -3.18 -7.17
C ASP A 126 5.27 -3.13 -7.82
N MET A 127 5.36 -3.48 -9.11
CA MET A 127 6.62 -3.36 -9.86
C MET A 127 7.11 -1.91 -9.95
N GLN A 128 6.20 -0.95 -10.18
CA GLN A 128 6.53 0.50 -10.18
C GLN A 128 6.96 1.01 -8.79
N ALA A 129 6.49 0.37 -7.72
CA ALA A 129 6.87 0.68 -6.35
C ALA A 129 8.28 0.16 -6.01
N GLY A 130 8.81 -0.78 -6.78
CA GLY A 130 10.14 -1.37 -6.61
C GLY A 130 10.12 -2.83 -6.15
N PHE A 131 8.95 -3.45 -6.00
CA PHE A 131 8.87 -4.88 -5.78
C PHE A 131 9.47 -5.64 -6.96
N GLN A 132 10.01 -6.82 -6.66
CA GLN A 132 10.54 -7.78 -7.61
C GLN A 132 9.84 -9.13 -7.36
N PRO A 133 9.47 -9.87 -8.41
CA PRO A 133 8.97 -11.23 -8.25
C PRO A 133 10.02 -12.11 -7.59
N THR A 134 9.57 -13.01 -6.72
CA THR A 134 10.43 -14.04 -6.13
C THR A 134 10.25 -15.37 -6.88
N ARG A 135 10.97 -16.41 -6.43
CA ARG A 135 10.76 -17.78 -6.91
C ARG A 135 9.42 -18.40 -6.50
N VAL A 136 8.70 -17.79 -5.55
CA VAL A 136 7.41 -18.27 -5.06
C VAL A 136 6.31 -17.49 -5.77
N GLU A 137 5.35 -18.22 -6.33
CA GLU A 137 4.22 -17.64 -7.07
C GLU A 137 3.47 -16.61 -6.22
N HIS A 138 3.12 -15.47 -6.83
CA HIS A 138 2.47 -14.31 -6.20
C HIS A 138 3.27 -13.60 -5.10
N LEU A 139 4.37 -14.16 -4.61
CA LEU A 139 5.20 -13.51 -3.60
C LEU A 139 6.19 -12.55 -4.24
N LEU A 140 6.14 -11.30 -3.80
CA LEU A 140 6.98 -10.21 -4.24
C LEU A 140 7.85 -9.72 -3.09
N ALA A 141 9.05 -9.23 -3.39
CA ALA A 141 9.95 -8.64 -2.41
C ALA A 141 10.51 -7.30 -2.88
N TYR A 142 10.51 -6.30 -2.00
CA TYR A 142 11.20 -5.04 -2.21
C TYR A 142 12.42 -4.98 -1.29
N TRP A 143 13.60 -4.99 -1.92
CA TRP A 143 14.91 -4.97 -1.29
C TRP A 143 15.45 -3.55 -1.23
N HIS A 144 15.04 -2.76 -0.23
CA HIS A 144 15.55 -1.39 -0.05
C HIS A 144 16.96 -1.37 0.56
N ARG A 145 17.39 -2.46 1.20
CA ARG A 145 18.75 -2.65 1.70
C ARG A 145 19.54 -3.60 0.79
N LEU A 146 20.86 -3.39 0.74
CA LEU A 146 21.75 -4.34 0.10
C LEU A 146 21.94 -5.57 1.01
N LEU A 147 21.29 -6.67 0.63
CA LEU A 147 21.43 -7.96 1.31
C LEU A 147 22.16 -8.96 0.40
N PRO A 148 23.03 -9.82 0.95
CA PRO A 148 23.56 -10.98 0.24
C PRO A 148 22.43 -11.89 -0.29
N GLU A 149 22.67 -12.56 -1.41
CA GLU A 149 21.70 -13.43 -2.06
C GLU A 149 21.18 -14.53 -1.12
N GLU A 150 22.08 -15.20 -0.38
CA GLU A 150 21.71 -16.21 0.63
C GLU A 150 20.73 -15.68 1.67
N ARG A 151 20.89 -14.41 2.09
CA ARG A 151 19.96 -13.78 3.03
C ARG A 151 18.61 -13.49 2.39
N ARG A 152 18.57 -13.09 1.13
CA ARG A 152 17.32 -12.86 0.38
C ARG A 152 16.53 -14.17 0.25
N GLU A 153 17.19 -15.24 -0.16
CA GLU A 153 16.57 -16.58 -0.27
C GLU A 153 16.03 -17.06 1.09
N ALA A 154 16.81 -16.91 2.17
CA ALA A 154 16.36 -17.27 3.51
C ALA A 154 15.18 -16.41 4.02
N LEU A 155 15.02 -15.17 3.53
CA LEU A 155 13.85 -14.33 3.81
C LEU A 155 12.64 -14.78 2.98
N ILE A 156 12.84 -15.10 1.70
CA ILE A 156 11.79 -15.64 0.81
C ILE A 156 11.21 -16.92 1.40
N ASP A 157 12.06 -17.87 1.79
CA ASP A 157 11.64 -19.17 2.35
C ASP A 157 10.79 -19.00 3.60
N ARG A 158 11.20 -18.08 4.49
CA ARG A 158 10.47 -17.80 5.73
C ARG A 158 9.11 -17.16 5.46
N VAL A 159 9.06 -16.14 4.60
CA VAL A 159 7.79 -15.48 4.29
C VAL A 159 6.86 -16.41 3.51
N ALA A 160 7.38 -17.23 2.62
CA ALA A 160 6.60 -18.24 1.90
C ALA A 160 5.92 -19.25 2.84
N ALA A 161 6.54 -19.57 3.98
CA ALA A 161 5.98 -20.47 4.98
C ALA A 161 4.77 -19.88 5.73
N ILE A 162 4.57 -18.55 5.69
CA ILE A 162 3.40 -17.88 6.27
C ILE A 162 2.15 -18.12 5.41
N GLY A 163 2.32 -18.19 4.09
CA GLY A 163 1.23 -18.24 3.11
C GLY A 163 0.71 -16.85 2.73
N PRO A 164 -0.47 -16.76 2.09
CA PRO A 164 -1.11 -15.49 1.74
C PRO A 164 -1.44 -14.64 2.97
N PHE A 165 -1.28 -13.32 2.85
CA PHE A 165 -1.52 -12.33 3.89
C PHE A 165 -2.20 -11.07 3.32
#